data_AF-A0A091FVD6-F1
#
_entry.id   AF-A0A091FVD6-F1
#
_cell.length_a   1.000
_cell.length_b   1.000
_cell.length_c   1.000
_cell.angle_alpha   90.00
_cell.angle_beta   90.00
_cell.angle_gamma   90.00
#
_symmetry.space_group_name_H-M   'P 1'
#
loop_
_entity.id
_entity.type
_entity.pdbx_description
1 polymer ?
#
loop_
_entity_poly.entity_id
_entity_poly.type
_entity_poly.pdbx_seq_one_letter_code
_entity_poly.pdbx_strand_id
1 'polypeptide(L)'
;YPLSIFFIVINEFCERFSYYGMRAVLVLYFKYFLHWDDNLSTAIYHTFVALCYLTPILGALIADSWLGKFKTIVSLSVVYTIGQAVMSVSSINDLTDHNRDGSPDNVSVHIALSMIGLILIALGTGGIKPCVSAFGGDQFEDHQEKQRTRFFSIFYLSINAGSLLSTIITPILRGQECGIHSKQRCYPLAFGVPAALMAVALGK
;
A
#
# COMPACT_ATOMS: atom_id res chain seq x y z
N TYR A 1 20.85 -13.22 -13.89
CA TYR A 1 20.55 -12.29 -12.79
C TYR A 1 20.50 -13.10 -11.51
N PRO A 2 21.13 -12.66 -10.40
CA PRO A 2 20.91 -13.27 -9.09
C PRO A 2 19.42 -13.28 -8.74
N LEU A 3 18.98 -14.33 -8.05
CA LEU A 3 17.59 -14.52 -7.63
C LEU A 3 17.08 -13.32 -6.79
N SER A 4 17.96 -12.66 -6.04
CA SER A 4 17.64 -11.47 -5.23
C SER A 4 17.00 -10.34 -6.04
N ILE A 5 17.44 -10.10 -7.28
CA ILE A 5 16.90 -9.04 -8.14
C ILE A 5 15.43 -9.31 -8.49
N PHE A 6 15.07 -10.56 -8.73
CA PHE A 6 13.70 -10.93 -9.06
C PHE A 6 12.75 -10.61 -7.91
N PHE A 7 13.15 -10.93 -6.67
CA PHE A 7 12.38 -10.59 -5.47
C PHE A 7 12.25 -9.08 -5.27
N ILE A 8 13.33 -8.31 -5.50
CA ILE A 8 13.30 -6.84 -5.42
C ILE A 8 12.28 -6.25 -6.40
N VAL A 9 12.28 -6.72 -7.65
CA VAL A 9 11.38 -6.22 -8.70
C VAL A 9 9.93 -6.59 -8.41
N ILE A 10 9.66 -7.79 -7.91
CA ILE A 10 8.30 -8.23 -7.52
C ILE A 10 7.81 -7.44 -6.31
N ASN A 11 8.64 -7.28 -5.29
CA ASN A 11 8.27 -6.51 -4.11
C ASN A 11 7.93 -5.07 -4.48
N GLU A 12 8.73 -4.44 -5.35
CA GLU A 12 8.42 -3.10 -5.87
C GLU A 12 7.11 -3.08 -6.66
N PHE A 13 6.89 -4.07 -7.53
CA PHE A 13 5.62 -4.18 -8.25
C PHE A 13 4.42 -4.26 -7.29
N CYS A 14 4.51 -5.10 -6.25
CA CYS A 14 3.44 -5.28 -5.26
C CYS A 14 3.19 -4.03 -4.43
N GLU A 15 4.25 -3.32 -3.99
CA GLU A 15 4.11 -2.04 -3.29
C GLU A 15 3.42 -1.00 -4.17
N ARG A 16 3.83 -0.89 -5.44
CA ARG A 16 3.22 0.07 -6.38
C ARG A 16 1.79 -0.29 -6.72
N PHE A 17 1.51 -1.57 -6.91
CA PHE A 17 0.16 -2.05 -7.10
C PHE A 17 -0.73 -1.66 -5.91
N SER A 18 -0.26 -1.88 -4.69
CA SER A 18 -0.99 -1.49 -3.49
C SER A 18 -1.19 0.01 -3.36
N TYR A 19 -0.11 0.78 -3.45
CA TYR A 19 -0.14 2.22 -3.23
C TYR A 19 -1.06 2.93 -4.22
N TYR A 20 -0.94 2.65 -5.51
CA TYR A 20 -1.76 3.29 -6.54
C TYR A 20 -3.19 2.75 -6.53
N GLY A 21 -3.39 1.46 -6.32
CA GLY A 21 -4.71 0.84 -6.23
C GLY A 21 -5.55 1.41 -5.10
N MET A 22 -4.97 1.47 -3.89
CA MET A 22 -5.61 2.09 -2.74
C MET A 22 -5.96 3.55 -3.03
N ARG A 23 -5.01 4.35 -3.54
CA ARG A 23 -5.25 5.77 -3.85
C ARG A 23 -6.37 5.99 -4.84
N ALA A 24 -6.54 5.10 -5.82
CA ALA A 24 -7.60 5.20 -6.83
C ALA A 24 -9.01 5.12 -6.24
N VAL A 25 -9.19 4.46 -5.09
CA VAL A 25 -10.49 4.27 -4.44
C VAL A 25 -10.63 4.97 -3.10
N LEU A 26 -9.56 5.56 -2.56
CA LEU A 26 -9.50 6.09 -1.20
C LEU A 26 -10.45 7.29 -0.96
N VAL A 27 -10.52 8.24 -1.89
CA VAL A 27 -11.46 9.37 -1.77
C VAL A 27 -12.92 8.89 -1.83
N LEU A 28 -13.18 7.86 -2.64
CA LEU A 28 -14.51 7.27 -2.75
C LEU A 28 -14.89 6.53 -1.47
N TYR A 29 -13.92 5.90 -0.81
CA TYR A 29 -14.10 5.33 0.52
C TYR A 29 -14.47 6.42 1.54
N PHE A 30 -13.73 7.53 1.61
CA PHE A 30 -14.06 8.63 2.52
C PHE A 30 -15.46 9.20 2.28
N LYS A 31 -15.82 9.44 1.02
CA LYS A 31 -17.11 10.05 0.66
C LYS A 31 -18.30 9.12 0.87
N TYR A 32 -18.21 7.88 0.40
CA TYR A 32 -19.35 6.97 0.34
C TYR A 32 -19.45 5.99 1.50
N PHE A 33 -18.34 5.68 2.16
CA PHE A 33 -18.31 4.76 3.29
C PHE A 33 -18.21 5.50 4.62
N LEU A 34 -17.31 6.48 4.75
CA LEU A 34 -17.20 7.30 5.97
C LEU A 34 -18.15 8.51 5.98
N HIS A 35 -18.87 8.75 4.88
CA HIS A 35 -19.81 9.86 4.72
C HIS A 35 -19.22 11.25 4.98
N TRP A 36 -17.93 11.43 4.65
CA TRP A 36 -17.28 12.74 4.73
C TRP A 36 -17.64 13.62 3.54
N ASP A 37 -17.57 14.94 3.76
CA ASP A 37 -17.70 15.91 2.68
C ASP A 37 -16.46 15.89 1.75
N ASP A 38 -16.60 16.52 0.59
CA ASP A 38 -15.56 16.54 -0.44
C ASP A 38 -14.29 17.29 0.01
N ASN A 39 -14.42 18.33 0.83
CA ASN A 39 -13.28 19.11 1.31
C ASN A 39 -12.46 18.28 2.31
N LEU A 40 -13.12 17.68 3.30
CA LEU A 40 -12.44 16.83 4.29
C LEU A 40 -11.78 15.62 3.62
N SER A 41 -12.49 14.95 2.71
CA SER A 41 -11.97 13.79 1.96
C SER A 41 -10.71 14.14 1.16
N THR A 42 -10.73 15.29 0.48
CA THR A 42 -9.61 15.78 -0.32
C THR A 42 -8.43 16.20 0.57
N ALA A 43 -8.71 16.90 1.67
CA ALA A 43 -7.68 17.32 2.63
C ALA A 43 -6.94 16.11 3.21
N ILE A 44 -7.65 15.12 3.75
CA ILE A 44 -7.04 13.92 4.33
C ILE A 44 -6.27 13.11 3.29
N TYR A 45 -6.81 12.98 2.06
CA TYR A 45 -6.10 12.32 0.96
C TYR A 45 -4.76 13.00 0.66
N HIS A 46 -4.74 14.33 0.53
CA HIS A 46 -3.50 15.06 0.25
C HIS A 46 -2.53 15.05 1.43
N THR A 47 -3.02 15.13 2.67
CA THR A 47 -2.18 14.96 3.86
C THR A 47 -1.52 13.59 3.88
N PHE A 48 -2.26 12.53 3.59
CA PHE A 48 -1.70 11.17 3.49
C PHE A 48 -0.62 11.09 2.41
N VAL A 49 -0.89 11.65 1.21
CA VAL A 49 0.10 11.67 0.12
C VAL A 49 1.34 12.46 0.54
N ALA A 50 1.18 13.63 1.16
CA ALA A 50 2.31 14.42 1.65
C ALA A 50 3.17 13.64 2.66
N LEU A 51 2.54 12.93 3.61
CA LEU A 51 3.25 12.06 4.54
C LEU A 51 4.02 10.94 3.82
N CYS A 52 3.45 10.33 2.79
CA CYS A 52 4.13 9.31 1.98
C CYS A 52 5.36 9.83 1.24
N TYR A 53 5.43 11.13 0.93
CA TYR A 53 6.59 11.76 0.31
C TYR A 53 7.59 12.34 1.31
N LEU A 54 7.16 12.61 2.55
CA LEU A 54 8.01 13.13 3.62
C LEU A 54 8.74 12.00 4.37
N THR A 55 8.03 10.93 4.71
CA THR A 55 8.55 9.78 5.47
C THR A 55 9.76 9.08 4.83
N PRO A 56 10.00 9.11 3.50
CA PRO A 56 11.23 8.59 2.93
C PRO A 56 12.51 9.22 3.43
N ILE A 57 12.49 10.51 3.80
CA ILE A 57 13.65 11.18 4.36
C ILE A 57 14.03 10.51 5.69
N LEU A 58 13.04 10.26 6.55
CA LEU A 58 13.24 9.58 7.84
C LEU A 58 13.65 8.11 7.63
N GLY A 59 13.01 7.43 6.68
CA GLY A 59 13.32 6.03 6.37
C GLY A 59 14.75 5.83 5.88
N ALA A 60 15.25 6.72 5.02
CA ALA A 60 16.62 6.69 4.53
C ALA A 60 17.63 6.93 5.66
N LEU A 61 17.40 7.95 6.50
CA LEU A 61 18.27 8.24 7.65
C LEU A 61 18.41 7.02 8.60
N ILE A 62 17.29 6.33 8.88
CA ILE A 62 17.28 5.13 9.72
C ILE A 62 18.06 3.98 9.05
N ALA A 63 17.88 3.79 7.74
CA ALA A 63 18.57 2.74 6.99
C ALA A 63 20.08 2.95 6.95
N ASP A 64 20.53 4.18 6.70
CA ASP A 64 21.94 4.50 6.56
C ASP A 64 22.67 4.54 7.91
N SER A 65 21.96 4.94 8.97
CA SER A 65 22.60 5.11 10.28
C SER A 65 22.59 3.85 11.14
N TRP A 66 21.46 3.11 11.19
CA TRP A 66 21.21 2.14 12.27
C TRP A 66 20.90 0.73 11.78
N LEU A 67 19.94 0.56 10.87
CA LEU A 67 19.38 -0.77 10.54
C LEU A 67 20.01 -1.44 9.32
N GLY A 68 20.58 -0.65 8.39
CA GLY A 68 20.96 -1.13 7.07
C GLY A 68 19.77 -1.30 6.13
N LYS A 69 20.01 -1.17 4.82
CA LYS A 69 18.96 -1.13 3.78
C LYS A 69 18.02 -2.35 3.84
N PHE A 70 18.56 -3.57 3.87
CA PHE A 70 17.74 -4.80 3.84
C PHE A 70 16.79 -4.91 5.04
N LYS A 71 17.28 -4.69 6.27
CA LYS A 71 16.44 -4.79 7.48
C LYS A 71 15.38 -3.70 7.52
N THR A 72 15.70 -2.49 7.06
CA THR A 72 14.72 -1.40 6.93
C THR A 72 13.62 -1.77 5.94
N ILE A 73 13.98 -2.30 4.76
CA ILE A 73 13.01 -2.73 3.74
C ILE A 73 12.06 -3.77 4.33
N VAL A 74 12.58 -4.84 4.92
CA VAL A 74 11.74 -5.94 5.44
C VAL A 74 10.85 -5.46 6.58
N SER A 75 11.41 -4.75 7.57
CA SER A 75 10.65 -4.29 8.73
C SER A 75 9.52 -3.34 8.34
N LEU A 76 9.79 -2.37 7.45
CA LEU A 76 8.78 -1.41 7.03
C LEU A 76 7.80 -1.98 6.01
N SER A 77 8.16 -3.03 5.27
CA SER A 77 7.21 -3.79 4.45
C SER A 77 6.21 -4.57 5.29
N VAL A 78 6.62 -5.09 6.45
CA VAL A 78 5.69 -5.67 7.44
C VAL A 78 4.73 -4.60 7.96
N VAL A 79 5.25 -3.44 8.37
CA VAL A 79 4.41 -2.30 8.81
C VAL A 79 3.43 -1.87 7.72
N TYR A 80 3.87 -1.78 6.47
CA TYR A 80 3.04 -1.46 5.32
C TYR A 80 1.92 -2.48 5.12
N THR A 81 2.24 -3.77 5.21
CA THR A 81 1.28 -4.87 5.07
C THR A 81 0.24 -4.84 6.18
N ILE A 82 0.66 -4.59 7.43
CA ILE A 82 -0.26 -4.42 8.57
C ILE A 82 -1.17 -3.21 8.33
N GLY A 83 -0.63 -2.09 7.88
CA GLY A 83 -1.44 -0.90 7.58
C GLY A 83 -2.52 -1.16 6.53
N GLN A 84 -2.20 -1.91 5.49
CA GLN A 84 -3.19 -2.33 4.49
C GLN A 84 -4.23 -3.32 5.04
N ALA A 85 -3.81 -4.27 5.87
CA ALA A 85 -4.72 -5.20 6.52
C ALA A 85 -5.69 -4.43 7.43
N VAL A 86 -5.20 -3.46 8.20
CA VAL A 86 -6.02 -2.55 9.02
C VAL A 86 -6.98 -1.74 8.16
N MET A 87 -6.55 -1.21 7.00
CA MET A 87 -7.44 -0.53 6.06
C MET A 87 -8.54 -1.45 5.53
N SER A 88 -8.21 -2.68 5.17
CA SER A 88 -9.18 -3.68 4.71
C SER A 88 -10.20 -3.99 5.80
N VAL A 89 -9.74 -4.28 7.02
CA VAL A 89 -10.60 -4.50 8.19
C VAL A 89 -11.47 -3.27 8.47
N SER A 90 -10.91 -2.07 8.44
CA SER A 90 -11.68 -0.83 8.69
C SER A 90 -12.83 -0.61 7.71
N SER A 91 -12.84 -1.30 6.57
CA SER A 91 -13.87 -1.17 5.56
C SER A 91 -14.93 -2.27 5.58
N ILE A 92 -14.88 -3.19 6.56
CA ILE A 92 -15.88 -4.26 6.73
C ILE A 92 -17.05 -3.72 7.55
N ASN A 93 -18.20 -3.48 6.92
CA ASN A 93 -19.42 -3.00 7.61
C ASN A 93 -19.88 -3.95 8.73
N ASP A 94 -19.84 -5.26 8.48
CA ASP A 94 -20.27 -6.30 9.41
C ASP A 94 -19.51 -6.30 10.76
N LEU A 95 -18.41 -5.55 10.92
CA LEU A 95 -17.71 -5.38 12.21
C LEU A 95 -18.56 -4.65 13.25
N THR A 96 -19.39 -3.73 12.80
CA THR A 96 -20.09 -2.77 13.66
C THR A 96 -21.60 -2.74 13.37
N ASP A 97 -22.05 -3.49 12.38
CA ASP A 97 -23.46 -3.66 12.03
C ASP A 97 -24.10 -4.74 12.93
N HIS A 98 -24.52 -4.36 14.14
CA HIS A 98 -25.16 -5.28 15.09
C HIS A 98 -26.65 -5.45 14.77
N ASN A 99 -27.27 -4.45 14.14
CA ASN A 99 -28.68 -4.43 13.78
C ASN A 99 -28.97 -5.16 12.43
N ARG A 100 -27.93 -5.52 11.66
CA ARG A 100 -27.95 -6.21 10.36
C ARG A 100 -28.67 -5.44 9.26
N ASP A 101 -28.66 -4.11 9.33
CA ASP A 101 -29.30 -3.25 8.32
C ASP A 101 -28.37 -2.95 7.13
N GLY A 102 -27.10 -3.37 7.19
CA GLY A 102 -26.09 -3.14 6.17
C GLY A 102 -25.32 -1.83 6.31
N SER A 103 -25.52 -1.10 7.41
CA SER A 103 -24.80 0.11 7.75
C SER A 103 -24.07 -0.02 9.10
N PRO A 104 -22.88 0.58 9.25
CA PRO A 104 -22.14 0.47 10.51
C PRO A 104 -22.74 1.35 11.60
N ASP A 105 -23.14 0.74 12.73
CA ASP A 105 -23.76 1.46 13.87
C ASP A 105 -22.79 2.48 14.52
N ASN A 106 -21.47 2.25 14.43
CA ASN A 106 -20.44 3.13 14.98
C ASN A 106 -19.32 3.41 13.95
N VAL A 107 -19.54 4.45 13.15
CA VAL A 107 -18.60 4.96 12.14
C VAL A 107 -17.26 5.40 12.75
N SER A 108 -17.23 5.80 14.03
CA SER A 108 -15.99 6.28 14.68
C SER A 108 -14.90 5.21 14.73
N VAL A 109 -15.27 3.93 14.90
CA VAL A 109 -14.31 2.82 14.88
C VAL A 109 -13.68 2.67 13.50
N HIS A 110 -14.47 2.75 12.43
CA HIS A 110 -14.00 2.69 11.06
C HIS A 110 -13.04 3.86 10.76
N ILE A 111 -13.38 5.08 11.18
CA ILE A 111 -12.50 6.25 11.04
C ILE A 111 -11.17 6.03 11.75
N ALA A 112 -11.20 5.62 13.02
CA ALA A 112 -9.98 5.42 13.82
C ALA A 112 -9.06 4.38 13.20
N LEU A 113 -9.61 3.22 12.81
CA LEU A 113 -8.84 2.16 12.15
C LEU A 113 -8.29 2.64 10.80
N SER A 114 -9.09 3.35 9.99
CA SER A 114 -8.61 3.89 8.72
C SER A 114 -7.46 4.89 8.90
N MET A 115 -7.54 5.78 9.89
CA MET A 115 -6.44 6.73 10.15
C MET A 115 -5.17 6.02 10.61
N ILE A 116 -5.29 5.01 11.48
CA ILE A 116 -4.16 4.17 11.88
C ILE A 116 -3.57 3.45 10.67
N GLY A 117 -4.41 2.84 9.82
CA GLY A 117 -4.00 2.17 8.60
C GLY A 117 -3.23 3.09 7.65
N LEU A 118 -3.73 4.29 7.39
CA LEU A 118 -3.07 5.29 6.54
C LEU A 118 -1.72 5.74 7.10
N ILE A 119 -1.60 5.96 8.41
CA ILE A 119 -0.32 6.31 9.04
C ILE A 119 0.68 5.17 8.91
N LEU A 120 0.27 3.93 9.17
CA LEU A 120 1.14 2.76 9.02
C LEU A 120 1.60 2.57 7.57
N ILE A 121 0.69 2.75 6.60
CA ILE A 121 1.03 2.72 5.17
C ILE A 121 2.02 3.84 4.83
N ALA A 122 1.79 5.06 5.32
CA ALA A 122 2.69 6.20 5.09
C ALA A 122 4.11 5.93 5.64
N LEU A 123 4.21 5.41 6.87
CA LEU A 123 5.49 5.03 7.47
C LEU A 123 6.17 3.89 6.71
N GLY A 124 5.39 2.87 6.33
CA GLY A 124 5.87 1.71 5.57
C GLY A 124 6.44 2.13 4.21
N THR A 125 5.69 2.91 3.43
CA THR A 125 6.17 3.41 2.14
C THR A 125 7.40 4.28 2.28
N GLY A 126 7.52 5.00 3.40
CA GLY A 126 8.62 5.86 3.75
C GLY A 126 9.95 5.13 3.61
N GLY A 127 10.21 4.07 4.36
CA GLY A 127 11.52 3.42 4.26
C GLY A 127 11.65 2.34 3.18
N ILE A 128 10.57 1.86 2.57
CA ILE A 128 10.68 0.93 1.42
C ILE A 128 11.27 1.66 0.21
N LYS A 129 10.66 2.78 -0.20
CA LYS A 129 10.98 3.47 -1.48
C LYS A 129 12.44 3.89 -1.65
N PRO A 130 13.08 4.59 -0.68
CA PRO A 130 14.47 5.02 -0.84
C PRO A 130 15.44 3.83 -0.75
N CYS A 131 15.10 2.81 0.04
CA CYS A 131 16.01 1.70 0.32
C CYS A 131 16.00 0.63 -0.77
N VAL A 132 14.84 0.29 -1.34
CA VAL A 132 14.71 -0.81 -2.33
C VAL A 132 15.49 -0.51 -3.61
N SER A 133 15.39 0.71 -4.13
CA SER A 133 16.10 1.12 -5.35
C SER A 133 17.61 1.16 -5.14
N ALA A 134 18.07 1.71 -4.00
CA ALA A 134 19.47 1.72 -3.61
C ALA A 134 20.01 0.29 -3.41
N PHE A 135 19.30 -0.56 -2.67
CA PHE A 135 19.68 -1.95 -2.42
C PHE A 135 19.73 -2.79 -3.70
N GLY A 136 18.83 -2.54 -4.65
CA GLY A 136 18.84 -3.16 -5.97
C GLY A 136 20.05 -2.73 -6.82
N GLY A 137 20.44 -1.46 -6.74
CA GLY A 137 21.66 -0.95 -7.36
C GLY A 137 22.94 -1.59 -6.80
N ASP A 138 22.97 -1.81 -5.48
CA ASP A 138 24.09 -2.43 -4.77
C ASP A 138 24.31 -3.92 -5.14
N GLN A 139 23.39 -4.55 -5.88
CA GLN A 139 23.54 -5.94 -6.33
C GLN A 139 24.53 -6.12 -7.49
N PHE A 140 25.05 -5.01 -8.03
CA PHE A 140 25.92 -5.00 -9.20
C PHE A 140 27.27 -4.40 -8.86
N GLU A 141 28.34 -5.06 -9.29
CA GLU A 141 29.70 -4.52 -9.20
C GLU A 141 29.92 -3.39 -10.22
N ASP A 142 30.95 -2.56 -10.01
CA ASP A 142 31.24 -1.40 -10.88
C ASP A 142 31.46 -1.77 -12.35
N HIS A 143 31.99 -2.96 -12.63
CA HIS A 143 32.22 -3.47 -13.98
C HIS A 143 30.92 -3.93 -14.69
N GLN A 144 29.80 -4.01 -13.98
CA GLN A 144 28.52 -4.54 -14.47
C GLN A 144 27.52 -3.45 -14.88
N GLU A 145 28.00 -2.30 -15.34
CA GLU A 145 27.18 -1.13 -15.68
C GLU A 145 26.00 -1.46 -16.62
N LYS A 146 26.25 -2.24 -17.68
CA LYS A 146 25.19 -2.63 -18.64
C LYS A 146 24.07 -3.45 -17.99
N GLN A 147 24.41 -4.32 -17.03
CA GLN A 147 23.43 -5.14 -16.31
C GLN A 147 22.64 -4.30 -15.31
N ARG A 148 23.33 -3.39 -14.61
CA ARG A 148 22.74 -2.41 -13.68
C ARG A 148 21.73 -1.50 -14.39
N THR A 149 22.08 -0.95 -15.56
CA THR A 149 21.16 -0.13 -16.37
C THR A 149 19.93 -0.92 -16.81
N ARG A 150 20.13 -2.16 -17.28
CA ARG A 150 18.99 -3.03 -17.66
C ARG A 150 18.10 -3.37 -16.47
N PHE A 151 18.67 -3.55 -15.28
CA PHE A 151 17.89 -3.71 -14.04
C PHE A 151 17.02 -2.50 -13.77
N PHE A 152 17.57 -1.29 -13.80
CA PHE A 152 16.77 -0.08 -13.59
C PHE A 152 15.66 0.06 -14.64
N SER A 153 15.91 -0.29 -15.90
CA SER A 153 14.85 -0.32 -16.91
C SER A 153 13.70 -1.29 -16.55
N ILE A 154 14.03 -2.50 -16.10
CA ILE A 154 13.04 -3.50 -15.66
C ILE A 154 12.32 -3.03 -14.39
N PHE A 155 13.03 -2.41 -13.46
CA PHE A 155 12.49 -1.85 -12.22
C PHE A 155 11.50 -0.71 -12.51
N TYR A 156 11.84 0.21 -13.42
CA TYR A 156 10.91 1.26 -13.86
C TYR A 156 9.71 0.69 -14.61
N LEU A 157 9.91 -0.35 -15.42
CA LEU A 157 8.80 -1.05 -16.07
C LEU A 157 7.85 -1.68 -15.03
N SER A 158 8.38 -2.31 -13.98
CA SER A 158 7.55 -2.93 -12.94
C SER A 158 6.75 -1.91 -12.15
N ILE A 159 7.32 -0.74 -11.85
CA ILE A 159 6.61 0.38 -11.21
C ILE A 159 5.40 0.82 -12.05
N ASN A 160 5.63 1.08 -13.35
CA ASN A 160 4.58 1.54 -14.25
C ASN A 160 3.52 0.46 -14.48
N ALA A 161 3.92 -0.80 -14.63
CA ALA A 161 3.01 -1.92 -14.76
C ALA A 161 2.14 -2.10 -13.50
N GLY A 162 2.73 -2.02 -12.30
CA GLY A 162 2.01 -2.12 -11.04
C GLY A 162 0.99 -0.99 -10.87
N SER A 163 1.38 0.25 -11.19
CA SER A 163 0.48 1.42 -11.16
C SER A 163 -0.68 1.30 -12.15
N LEU A 164 -0.40 0.90 -13.39
CA LEU A 164 -1.43 0.74 -14.42
C LEU A 164 -2.43 -0.36 -14.05
N LEU A 165 -1.92 -1.54 -13.68
CA LEU A 165 -2.75 -2.69 -13.34
C LEU A 165 -3.60 -2.42 -12.10
N SER A 166 -3.04 -1.77 -11.09
CA SER A 166 -3.80 -1.45 -9.87
C SER A 166 -4.89 -0.43 -10.09
N THR A 167 -4.65 0.58 -10.92
CA THR A 167 -5.64 1.60 -11.28
C THR A 167 -6.82 1.00 -12.05
N ILE A 168 -6.64 -0.13 -12.73
CA ILE A 168 -7.71 -0.86 -13.43
C ILE A 168 -8.37 -1.88 -12.49
N ILE A 169 -7.58 -2.75 -11.86
CA ILE A 169 -8.07 -3.90 -11.11
C ILE A 169 -8.74 -3.47 -9.80
N THR A 170 -8.18 -2.50 -9.06
CA THR A 170 -8.69 -2.14 -7.73
C THR A 170 -10.10 -1.54 -7.78
N PRO A 171 -10.44 -0.64 -8.72
CA PRO A 171 -11.81 -0.18 -8.89
C PRO A 171 -12.79 -1.29 -9.31
N ILE A 172 -12.34 -2.27 -10.12
CA ILE A 172 -13.16 -3.43 -10.49
C ILE A 172 -13.47 -4.29 -9.27
N LEU A 173 -12.47 -4.54 -8.41
CA LEU A 173 -12.64 -5.26 -7.14
C LEU A 173 -13.61 -4.53 -6.20
N ARG A 174 -13.49 -3.20 -6.11
CA ARG A 174 -14.43 -2.37 -5.33
C ARG A 174 -15.85 -2.41 -5.88
N GLY A 175 -16.00 -2.57 -7.19
CA GLY A 175 -17.30 -2.63 -7.88
C GLY A 175 -18.07 -3.93 -7.63
N GLN A 176 -17.42 -4.96 -7.08
CA GLN A 176 -18.10 -6.19 -6.67
C GLN A 176 -19.03 -5.93 -5.47
N GLU A 177 -20.03 -6.79 -5.32
CA GLU A 177 -20.93 -6.80 -4.17
C GLU A 177 -20.40 -7.76 -3.10
N CYS A 178 -20.17 -7.26 -1.88
CA CYS A 178 -19.72 -8.04 -0.72
C CYS A 178 -20.61 -7.75 0.49
N GLY A 179 -20.62 -8.71 1.41
CA GLY A 179 -21.37 -8.65 2.66
C GLY A 179 -22.18 -9.92 2.85
N ILE A 180 -22.24 -10.41 4.09
CA ILE A 180 -22.93 -11.68 4.40
C ILE A 180 -24.44 -11.45 4.47
N HIS A 181 -24.86 -10.28 4.97
CA HIS A 181 -26.26 -9.95 5.22
C HIS A 181 -26.81 -8.87 4.26
N SER A 182 -25.99 -7.88 3.90
CA SER A 182 -26.35 -6.81 2.95
C SER A 182 -25.28 -6.68 1.88
N LYS A 183 -25.69 -6.66 0.61
CA LYS A 183 -24.77 -6.54 -0.52
C LYS A 183 -24.36 -5.09 -0.73
N GLN A 184 -23.13 -4.75 -0.39
CA GLN A 184 -22.55 -3.41 -0.52
C GLN A 184 -21.29 -3.44 -1.40
N ARG A 185 -20.81 -2.27 -1.84
CA ARG A 185 -19.56 -2.17 -2.61
C ARG A 185 -18.36 -2.63 -1.78
N CYS A 186 -17.57 -3.56 -2.31
CA CYS A 186 -16.47 -4.23 -1.61
C CYS A 186 -15.21 -3.37 -1.42
N TYR A 187 -15.20 -2.42 -0.49
CA TYR A 187 -13.94 -1.81 -0.04
C TYR A 187 -12.96 -2.80 0.62
N PRO A 188 -13.42 -3.81 1.40
CA PRO A 188 -12.51 -4.79 2.00
C PRO A 188 -11.69 -5.55 0.97
N LEU A 189 -12.30 -5.93 -0.15
CA LEU A 189 -11.63 -6.63 -1.23
C LEU A 189 -10.61 -5.72 -1.94
N ALA A 190 -11.00 -4.47 -2.19
CA ALA A 190 -10.15 -3.48 -2.85
C ALA A 190 -8.88 -3.17 -2.04
N PHE A 191 -8.96 -3.12 -0.71
CA PHE A 191 -7.80 -2.92 0.16
C PHE A 191 -7.09 -4.24 0.56
N GLY A 192 -7.84 -5.35 0.64
CA GLY A 192 -7.34 -6.63 1.13
C GLY A 192 -6.54 -7.43 0.09
N VAL A 193 -6.93 -7.39 -1.20
CA VAL A 193 -6.17 -8.06 -2.26
C VAL A 193 -4.74 -7.51 -2.37
N PRO A 194 -4.51 -6.18 -2.39
CA PRO A 194 -3.15 -5.66 -2.33
C PRO A 194 -2.38 -6.03 -1.06
N ALA A 195 -3.07 -6.12 0.10
CA ALA A 195 -2.44 -6.54 1.35
C ALA A 195 -1.92 -7.99 1.26
N ALA A 196 -2.74 -8.89 0.70
CA ALA A 196 -2.37 -10.28 0.48
C ALA A 196 -1.22 -10.41 -0.53
N LEU A 197 -1.24 -9.63 -1.62
CA LEU A 197 -0.15 -9.59 -2.59
C LEU A 197 1.17 -9.16 -1.94
N MET A 198 1.15 -8.12 -1.11
CA MET A 198 2.33 -7.66 -0.38
C MET A 198 2.83 -8.72 0.62
N ALA A 199 1.92 -9.37 1.37
CA ALA A 199 2.28 -10.42 2.31
C ALA A 199 2.97 -11.61 1.63
N VAL A 200 2.46 -12.02 0.46
CA VAL A 200 3.06 -13.10 -0.35
C VAL A 200 4.42 -12.70 -0.91
N ALA A 201 4.59 -11.43 -1.31
CA ALA A 201 5.87 -10.92 -1.78
C ALA A 201 6.96 -10.89 -0.69
N LEU A 202 6.56 -10.75 0.58
CA LEU A 202 7.49 -10.76 1.73
C LEU A 202 7.82 -12.16 2.26
N GLY A 203 6.92 -13.13 2.07
CA GLY A 203 7.08 -14.49 2.57
C GLY A 203 7.97 -15.41 1.72
N LYS A 204 8.64 -14.88 0.69
CA LYS A 204 9.49 -15.64 -0.23
C LYS A 204 10.84 -14.97 -0.41
#